data_AF-A0A367M7B9-F1
#
_entry.id   AF-A0A367M7B9-F1
#
_cell.length_a   1.000
_cell.length_b   1.000
_cell.length_c   1.000
_cell.angle_alpha   90.00
_cell.angle_beta   90.00
_cell.angle_gamma   90.00
#
_symmetry.space_group_name_H-M   'P 1'
#
loop_
_entity.id
_entity.type
_entity.pdbx_description
1 polymer ?
#
loop_
_entity_poly.entity_id
_entity_poly.type
_entity_poly.pdbx_seq_one_letter_code
_entity_poly.pdbx_strand_id
1 'polypeptide(L)'
;MAYGLQHVLTMYGGIVAVPLILGQAAGLAPGDIGLLIAASLFAGGLATLLQTLGVPFFGCQLPLVQGVSFAGVATMVAIIGSGGSGGIPAVLGAVMAASLIGLLITPIFSRITKFFPPLVTGIV
;
A
#
# COMPACT_ATOMS: atom_id res chain seq x y z
N MET A 1 19.43 -3.67 -17.19
CA MET A 1 19.83 -4.24 -15.88
C MET A 1 20.20 -3.16 -14.87
N ALA A 2 21.26 -2.36 -15.09
CA ALA A 2 21.72 -1.35 -14.12
C ALA A 2 20.64 -0.33 -13.69
N TYR A 3 19.91 0.27 -14.63
CA TYR A 3 18.83 1.22 -14.32
C TYR A 3 17.63 0.56 -13.62
N GLY A 4 17.29 -0.68 -13.98
CA GLY A 4 16.22 -1.44 -13.31
C GLY A 4 16.58 -1.78 -11.87
N LEU A 5 17.84 -2.15 -11.61
CA LEU A 5 18.35 -2.41 -10.27
C LEU A 5 18.33 -1.13 -9.41
N GLN A 6 18.78 0.01 -9.96
CA GLN A 6 18.70 1.29 -9.27
C GLN A 6 17.26 1.68 -8.95
N HIS A 7 16.32 1.45 -9.87
CA HIS A 7 14.90 1.72 -9.65
C HIS A 7 14.28 0.89 -8.53
N VAL A 8 14.67 -0.38 -8.42
CA VAL A 8 14.22 -1.27 -7.35
C VAL A 8 14.84 -0.87 -6.02
N LEU A 9 16.14 -0.58 -5.99
CA LEU A 9 16.86 -0.19 -4.79
C LEU A 9 16.35 1.12 -4.19
N THR A 10 15.97 2.10 -5.02
CA THR A 10 15.40 3.37 -4.54
C THR A 10 13.98 3.19 -4.00
N MET A 11 13.17 2.32 -4.60
CA MET A 11 11.82 1.98 -4.12
C MET A 11 11.84 1.12 -2.85
N TYR A 12 12.86 0.28 -2.66
CA TYR A 12 12.96 -0.66 -1.56
C TYR A 12 12.80 0.01 -0.19
N GLY A 13 13.46 1.15 0.03
CA GLY A 13 13.37 1.89 1.30
C GLY A 13 11.94 2.31 1.65
N GLY A 14 11.17 2.77 0.65
CA GLY A 14 9.77 3.16 0.85
C GLY A 14 8.84 1.98 1.09
N ILE A 15 9.03 0.87 0.36
CA ILE A 15 8.16 -0.31 0.45
C ILE A 15 8.35 -1.07 1.77
N VAL A 16 9.59 -1.13 2.29
CA VAL A 16 9.91 -1.90 3.50
C VAL A 16 9.52 -1.15 4.79
N ALA A 17 9.49 0.18 4.75
CA ALA A 17 9.22 1.00 5.92
C ALA A 17 7.81 0.78 6.50
N VAL A 18 6.77 0.71 5.68
CA VAL A 18 5.38 0.57 6.18
C VAL A 18 5.14 -0.77 6.90
N PRO A 19 5.48 -1.94 6.32
CA PRO A 19 5.34 -3.23 7.01
C PRO A 19 6.19 -3.32 8.28
N LEU A 20 7.37 -2.70 8.29
CA LEU A 20 8.22 -2.62 9.47
C LEU A 20 7.55 -1.83 10.60
N ILE A 21 7.01 -0.64 10.30
CA ILE A 21 6.29 0.20 11.27
C ILE A 21 5.08 -0.54 11.82
N LEU A 22 4.28 -1.19 10.97
CA LEU A 22 3.11 -1.97 11.39
C LEU A 22 3.50 -3.18 12.25
N GLY A 23 4.51 -3.93 11.82
CA GLY A 23 4.98 -5.11 12.54
C GLY A 23 5.53 -4.77 13.93
N GLN A 24 6.25 -3.65 14.04
CA GLN A 24 6.72 -3.11 15.32
C GLN A 24 5.57 -2.61 16.20
N ALA A 25 4.62 -1.88 15.62
CA ALA A 25 3.43 -1.40 16.35
C ALA A 25 2.55 -2.54 16.86
N ALA A 26 2.50 -3.67 16.15
CA ALA A 26 1.78 -4.88 16.55
C ALA A 26 2.57 -5.79 17.50
N GLY A 27 3.84 -5.48 17.81
CA GLY A 27 4.68 -6.29 18.69
C GLY A 27 5.02 -7.68 18.12
N LEU A 28 5.07 -7.82 16.80
CA LEU A 28 5.39 -9.10 16.14
C LEU A 28 6.84 -9.52 16.35
N ALA A 29 7.09 -10.83 16.31
CA ALA A 29 8.43 -11.37 16.34
C ALA A 29 9.21 -10.97 15.06
N PRO A 30 10.55 -10.84 15.10
CA PRO A 30 11.35 -10.45 13.94
C PRO A 30 11.12 -11.34 12.70
N GLY A 31 10.84 -12.64 12.91
CA GLY A 31 10.51 -13.57 11.82
C GLY A 31 9.21 -13.21 11.09
N ASP A 32 8.17 -12.82 11.83
CA ASP A 32 6.87 -12.44 11.27
C ASP A 32 6.93 -11.08 10.58
N ILE A 33 7.73 -10.15 11.10
CA ILE A 33 8.02 -8.88 10.42
C ILE A 33 8.71 -9.13 9.08
N GLY A 34 9.69 -10.04 9.06
CA GLY A 34 10.36 -10.47 7.82
C GLY A 34 9.36 -11.05 6.81
N LEU A 35 8.41 -11.88 7.29
CA LEU A 35 7.34 -12.42 6.46
C LEU A 35 6.42 -11.34 5.91
N LEU A 36 6.03 -10.35 6.72
CA LEU A 36 5.22 -9.21 6.27
C LEU A 36 5.93 -8.38 5.20
N ILE A 37 7.23 -8.13 5.36
CA ILE A 37 8.04 -7.42 4.38
C ILE A 37 8.10 -8.22 3.07
N ALA A 38 8.39 -9.51 3.14
CA ALA A 38 8.46 -10.38 1.97
C ALA A 38 7.10 -10.47 1.25
N ALA A 39 6.00 -10.63 1.99
CA ALA A 39 4.65 -10.65 1.45
C ALA A 39 4.28 -9.31 0.78
N SER A 40 4.68 -8.18 1.38
CA SER A 40 4.44 -6.84 0.81
C SER A 40 5.21 -6.61 -0.49
N LEU A 41 6.48 -7.03 -0.55
CA LEU A 41 7.29 -6.96 -1.77
C LEU A 41 6.72 -7.85 -2.87
N PHE A 42 6.29 -9.06 -2.51
CA PHE A 42 5.67 -9.99 -3.45
C PHE A 42 4.36 -9.45 -4.01
N ALA A 43 3.45 -8.97 -3.14
CA ALA A 43 2.18 -8.38 -3.55
C ALA A 43 2.37 -7.09 -4.37
N GLY A 44 3.29 -6.21 -3.98
CA GLY A 44 3.63 -4.99 -4.72
C GLY A 44 4.23 -5.30 -6.10
N GLY A 45 5.04 -6.35 -6.20
CA GLY A 45 5.57 -6.85 -7.47
C GLY A 45 4.44 -7.37 -8.39
N LEU A 46 3.53 -8.18 -7.86
CA LEU A 46 2.35 -8.64 -8.61
C LEU A 46 1.46 -7.48 -9.06
N ALA A 47 1.21 -6.50 -8.18
CA ALA A 47 0.43 -5.31 -8.52
C ALA A 47 1.12 -4.47 -9.61
N THR A 48 2.44 -4.33 -9.54
CA THR A 48 3.24 -3.64 -10.57
C THR A 48 3.15 -4.36 -11.92
N LEU A 49 3.25 -5.70 -11.92
CA LEU A 49 3.07 -6.50 -13.13
C LEU A 49 1.67 -6.36 -13.70
N LEU A 50 0.63 -6.43 -12.87
CA LEU A 50 -0.76 -6.23 -13.28
C LEU A 50 -0.96 -4.84 -13.91
N GLN A 51 -0.38 -3.80 -13.30
CA GLN A 51 -0.48 -2.42 -13.77
C GLN A 51 0.27 -2.18 -15.09
N THR A 52 1.40 -2.87 -15.28
CA THR A 52 2.29 -2.72 -16.43
C THR A 52 1.85 -3.57 -17.63
N LEU A 53 1.47 -4.84 -17.40
CA LEU A 53 1.01 -5.74 -18.47
C LEU A 53 -0.41 -5.39 -18.92
N GLY A 54 -1.26 -4.96 -17.99
CA GLY A 54 -2.65 -4.62 -18.25
C GLY A 54 -3.51 -5.82 -18.65
N VAL A 55 -4.76 -5.80 -18.20
CA VAL A 55 -5.84 -6.73 -18.55
C VAL A 55 -7.02 -5.84 -18.99
N PRO A 56 -7.94 -6.27 -19.87
CA PRO A 56 -9.14 -5.48 -20.14
C PRO A 56 -9.81 -5.01 -18.83
N PHE A 57 -10.02 -3.70 -18.70
CA PHE A 57 -10.51 -2.96 -17.50
C PHE A 57 -9.54 -2.72 -16.33
N PHE A 58 -8.36 -3.35 -16.29
CA PHE A 58 -7.39 -3.21 -15.19
C PHE A 58 -5.97 -2.94 -15.68
N GLY A 59 -5.33 -1.93 -15.09
CA GLY A 59 -3.95 -1.55 -15.43
C GLY A 59 -3.87 -0.49 -16.53
N CYS A 60 -2.99 0.49 -16.34
CA CYS A 60 -2.80 1.61 -17.25
C CYS A 60 -1.84 1.30 -18.41
N GLN A 61 -1.27 0.08 -18.47
CA GLN A 61 -0.24 -0.31 -19.44
C GLN A 61 0.98 0.63 -19.44
N LEU A 62 1.26 1.20 -18.27
CA LEU A 62 2.40 2.07 -18.02
C LEU A 62 3.30 1.43 -16.96
N PRO A 63 4.62 1.65 -17.02
CA PRO A 63 5.58 1.12 -16.04
C PRO A 63 5.46 1.88 -14.71
N LEU A 64 4.38 1.61 -13.98
CA LEU A 64 4.05 2.23 -12.70
C LEU A 64 4.36 1.26 -11.56
N VAL A 65 5.43 1.55 -10.83
CA VAL A 65 5.80 0.76 -9.64
C VAL A 65 4.78 0.97 -8.54
N GLN A 66 4.12 -0.10 -8.13
CA GLN A 66 3.17 -0.12 -7.03
C GLN A 66 3.90 -0.42 -5.72
N GLY A 67 3.64 0.42 -4.71
CA GLY A 67 4.20 0.28 -3.38
C GLY A 67 3.12 0.42 -2.30
N VAL A 68 3.55 0.36 -1.03
CA VAL A 68 2.65 0.53 0.10
C VAL A 68 2.51 2.03 0.40
N SER A 69 1.27 2.49 0.59
CA SER A 69 0.99 3.91 0.88
C SER A 69 1.18 4.25 2.36
N PHE A 70 1.86 5.36 2.64
CA PHE A 70 2.01 5.90 4.00
C PHE A 70 0.73 6.57 4.54
N ALA A 71 -0.21 6.93 3.67
CA ALA A 71 -1.41 7.68 4.05
C ALA A 71 -2.26 6.94 5.11
N GLY A 72 -2.24 5.61 5.10
CA GLY A 72 -3.00 4.78 6.04
C GLY A 72 -2.29 4.43 7.34
N VAL A 73 -0.98 4.67 7.47
CA VAL A 73 -0.16 4.07 8.56
C VAL A 73 -0.66 4.49 9.94
N ALA A 74 -0.96 5.77 10.14
CA ALA A 74 -1.47 6.27 11.42
C ALA A 74 -2.80 5.59 11.81
N THR A 75 -3.70 5.37 10.85
CA THR A 75 -4.98 4.69 11.09
C THR A 75 -4.79 3.21 11.41
N MET A 76 -3.88 2.52 10.72
CA MET A 76 -3.55 1.12 10.97
C MET A 76 -2.97 0.93 12.38
N VAL A 77 -2.06 1.81 12.80
CA VAL A 77 -1.47 1.80 14.15
C VAL A 77 -2.55 2.09 15.21
N ALA A 78 -3.47 3.02 14.94
CA ALA A 78 -4.59 3.29 15.85
C ALA A 78 -5.52 2.08 16.03
N ILE A 79 -5.81 1.33 14.95
CA ILE A 79 -6.60 0.09 15.02
C ILE A 79 -5.90 -0.94 15.92
N ILE A 80 -4.58 -1.12 15.75
CA ILE A 80 -3.78 -2.02 16.58
C ILE A 80 -3.83 -1.60 18.06
N GLY A 81 -3.70 -0.30 18.34
CA GLY A 81 -3.71 0.25 19.70
C GLY A 81 -5.09 0.29 20.38
N SER A 82 -6.18 0.15 19.63
CA SER A 82 -7.56 0.34 20.12
C SER A 82 -8.11 -0.80 21.00
N GLY A 83 -7.28 -1.76 21.41
CA GLY A 83 -7.65 -2.80 22.39
C GLY A 83 -8.62 -3.88 21.88
N GLY A 84 -9.04 -3.82 20.62
CA GLY A 84 -9.79 -4.88 19.98
C GLY A 84 -8.91 -6.11 19.74
N SER A 85 -9.39 -7.30 20.08
CA SER A 85 -8.71 -8.61 19.98
C SER A 85 -8.34 -9.05 18.54
N GLY A 86 -8.35 -8.14 17.58
CA GLY A 86 -8.15 -8.42 16.16
C GLY A 86 -6.74 -8.17 15.64
N GLY A 87 -5.90 -7.37 16.31
CA GLY A 87 -4.48 -7.16 15.96
C GLY A 87 -4.23 -6.90 14.46
N ILE A 88 -3.16 -7.50 13.92
CA ILE A 88 -2.82 -7.47 12.47
C ILE A 88 -3.95 -8.01 11.59
N PRO A 89 -4.64 -9.12 11.91
CA PRO A 89 -5.79 -9.59 11.14
C PRO A 89 -6.91 -8.55 10.95
N ALA A 90 -7.22 -7.75 11.99
CA ALA A 90 -8.21 -6.67 11.88
C ALA A 90 -7.75 -5.56 10.93
N VAL A 91 -6.46 -5.19 10.97
CA VAL A 91 -5.89 -4.24 10.01
C VAL A 91 -6.00 -4.77 8.59
N LEU A 92 -5.62 -6.02 8.36
CA LEU A 92 -5.70 -6.64 7.03
C LEU A 92 -7.16 -6.71 6.53
N GLY A 93 -8.10 -7.10 7.40
CA GLY A 93 -9.53 -7.12 7.07
C GLY A 93 -10.09 -5.73 6.74
N ALA A 94 -9.71 -4.71 7.52
CA ALA A 94 -10.09 -3.33 7.26
C ALA A 94 -9.50 -2.82 5.93
N VAL A 95 -8.25 -3.15 5.63
CA VAL A 95 -7.59 -2.79 4.35
C VAL A 95 -8.27 -3.49 3.17
N MET A 96 -8.64 -4.76 3.30
CA MET A 96 -9.36 -5.49 2.25
C MET A 96 -10.73 -4.86 1.99
N ALA A 97 -11.49 -4.55 3.04
CA ALA A 97 -12.78 -3.88 2.93
C ALA A 97 -12.66 -2.48 2.31
N ALA A 98 -11.70 -1.68 2.77
CA ALA A 98 -11.42 -0.34 2.24
C ALA A 98 -11.00 -0.38 0.77
N SER A 99 -10.19 -1.36 0.38
CA SER A 99 -9.76 -1.55 -1.02
C SER A 99 -10.92 -1.91 -1.94
N LEU A 100 -11.84 -2.78 -1.47
CA LEU A 100 -13.03 -3.13 -2.24
C LEU A 100 -13.96 -1.92 -2.43
N ILE A 101 -14.20 -1.16 -1.36
CA ILE A 101 -15.00 0.07 -1.42
C ILE A 101 -14.32 1.10 -2.34
N GLY A 102 -13.00 1.26 -2.23
CA GLY A 102 -12.21 2.15 -3.08
C GLY A 102 -12.34 1.80 -4.56
N LEU A 103 -12.27 0.52 -4.91
CA LEU A 103 -12.44 0.05 -6.29
C LEU A 103 -13.83 0.44 -6.83
N LEU A 104 -14.89 0.25 -6.03
CA LEU A 104 -16.26 0.61 -6.42
C LEU A 104 -16.48 2.12 -6.59
N ILE A 105 -15.84 2.94 -5.75
CA ILE A 105 -15.98 4.41 -5.77
C ILE A 105 -15.05 5.07 -6.81
N THR A 106 -14.02 4.36 -7.29
CA THR A 106 -13.02 4.86 -8.24
C THR A 106 -13.58 5.67 -9.42
N PRO A 107 -14.62 5.23 -10.17
CA PRO A 107 -15.14 6.01 -11.30
C PRO A 107 -15.82 7.33 -10.90
N ILE A 108 -16.32 7.42 -9.67
CA ILE A 108 -16.93 8.64 -9.14
C ILE A 108 -15.82 9.57 -8.63
N PHE A 109 -14.84 9.02 -7.92
CA PHE A 109 -13.73 9.78 -7.35
C PHE A 109 -12.87 10.45 -8.42
N SER A 110 -12.67 9.79 -9.58
CA SER A 110 -11.93 10.36 -10.71
C SER A 110 -12.54 11.66 -11.25
N ARG A 111 -13.84 11.91 -11.00
CA ARG A 111 -14.53 13.15 -11.36
C ARG A 111 -14.35 14.26 -10.31
N ILE A 112 -14.06 13.89 -9.07
CA ILE A 112 -13.95 14.80 -7.91
C ILE A 112 -12.51 15.33 -7.76
N THR A 113 -11.49 14.64 -8.28
CA THR A 113 -10.08 15.08 -8.21
C THR A 113 -9.84 16.50 -8.75
N LYS A 114 -10.72 17.03 -9.63
CA LYS A 114 -10.70 18.43 -10.08
C LYS A 114 -10.85 19.45 -8.94
N PHE A 115 -11.45 19.08 -7.81
CA PHE A 115 -11.64 19.94 -6.63
C PHE A 115 -10.46 19.93 -5.67
N PHE A 116 -9.45 19.08 -5.91
CA PHE A 116 -8.23 19.00 -5.12
C PHE A 116 -7.06 19.57 -5.95
N PRO A 117 -6.92 20.90 -6.08
CA PRO A 117 -5.77 21.50 -6.73
C PRO A 117 -4.48 21.12 -5.98
N PRO A 118 -3.31 21.19 -6.63
CA PRO A 118 -2.03 20.72 -6.08
C PRO A 118 -1.65 21.34 -4.73
N LEU A 119 -2.23 22.50 -4.40
CA LEU A 119 -2.07 23.17 -3.10
C LEU A 119 -2.67 22.38 -1.93
N VAL A 120 -3.76 21.62 -2.14
CA VAL A 120 -4.43 20.84 -1.08
C VAL A 120 -3.82 19.44 -0.95
N THR A 121 -3.43 18.83 -2.07
CA THR A 121 -2.80 17.50 -2.05
C THR A 121 -1.37 17.53 -1.51
N GLY A 122 -0.70 18.69 -1.49
CA GLY A 122 0.69 18.82 -1.02
C GLY A 122 0.84 19.10 0.48
N ILE A 123 -0.24 19.40 1.20
CA ILE A 123 -0.21 19.73 2.64
C ILE A 123 -0.61 18.56 3.56
N VAL A 124 -1.13 17.47 2.99
CA VAL A 124 -1.63 16.27 3.69
C VAL A 124 -0.68 15.09 3.52
#